data_AF-A0A7X9Q0C0-F1
#
_entry.id   AF-A0A7X9Q0C0-F1
#
_cell.length_a   1.000
_cell.length_b   1.000
_cell.length_c   1.000
_cell.angle_alpha   90.00
_cell.angle_beta   90.00
_cell.angle_gamma   90.00
#
_symmetry.space_group_name_H-M   'P 1'
#
loop_
_entity.id
_entity.type
_entity.pdbx_description
1 polymer ?
#
loop_
_entity_poly.entity_id
_entity_poly.type
_entity_poly.pdbx_seq_one_letter_code
_entity_poly.pdbx_strand_id
1 'polypeptide(L)' 'VAQAVAGLADVARVEIAGDEVTMSVAHGASAISPVAVALADAGLAVEGLTLRPPTLDDVFLHMTGGRMQEDAA' A
#
# COMPACT_ATOMS: atom_id res chain seq x y z
N VAL A 1 -5.20 -5.93 -7.76
CA VAL A 1 -4.11 -5.14 -7.16
C VAL A 1 -3.22 -5.96 -6.24
N ALA A 2 -3.72 -6.52 -5.12
CA ALA A 2 -2.89 -7.26 -4.15
C ALA A 2 -1.95 -8.31 -4.77
N GLN A 3 -2.44 -9.12 -5.72
CA GLN A 3 -1.61 -10.09 -6.45
C GLN A 3 -0.54 -9.45 -7.34
N ALA A 4 -0.82 -8.29 -7.95
CA ALA A 4 0.13 -7.58 -8.82
C ALA A 4 1.34 -7.06 -8.03
N VAL A 5 1.13 -6.69 -6.76
CA VAL A 5 2.18 -6.11 -5.90
C VAL A 5 2.78 -7.11 -4.90
N ALA A 6 2.24 -8.33 -4.79
CA ALA A 6 2.68 -9.35 -3.84
C ALA A 6 4.14 -9.80 -4.04
N GLY A 7 4.70 -9.63 -5.25
CA GLY A 7 6.10 -9.95 -5.57
C GLY A 7 7.09 -8.83 -5.26
N LEU A 8 6.62 -7.66 -4.82
CA LEU A 8 7.49 -6.52 -4.50
C LEU A 8 8.00 -6.68 -3.07
N ALA A 9 9.30 -6.98 -2.94
CA ALA A 9 9.95 -7.32 -1.66
C ALA A 9 9.80 -6.26 -0.56
N ASP A 10 9.55 -5.00 -0.94
CA ASP A 10 9.48 -3.88 0.00
C ASP A 10 8.06 -3.55 0.49
N VAL A 11 7.04 -4.31 0.06
CA VAL A 11 5.64 -4.05 0.43
C VAL A 11 5.28 -4.83 1.70
N ALA A 12 5.11 -4.10 2.80
CA ALA A 12 4.77 -4.68 4.11
C ALA A 12 3.26 -4.84 4.30
N ARG A 13 2.45 -3.94 3.72
CA ARG A 13 0.99 -3.92 3.86
C ARG A 13 0.35 -3.33 2.62
N VAL A 14 -0.82 -3.86 2.27
CA VAL A 14 -1.69 -3.33 1.22
C VAL A 14 -3.09 -3.18 1.79
N GLU A 15 -3.63 -1.98 1.70
CA GLU A 15 -5.00 -1.65 2.05
C GLU A 15 -5.73 -1.18 0.79
N ILE A 16 -6.98 -1.61 0.65
CA ILE A 16 -7.81 -1.29 -0.51
C ILE A 16 -9.09 -0.65 0.00
N ALA A 17 -9.36 0.58 -0.47
CA ALA A 17 -10.56 1.33 -0.15
C ALA A 17 -11.19 1.83 -1.45
N GLY A 18 -12.15 1.08 -1.98
CA GLY A 18 -12.74 1.38 -3.29
C GLY A 18 -11.73 1.20 -4.43
N ASP A 19 -11.45 2.29 -5.14
CA ASP A 19 -10.45 2.40 -6.22
C ASP A 19 -9.09 2.91 -5.73
N GLU A 20 -8.98 3.30 -4.46
CA GLU A 20 -7.72 3.73 -3.85
C GLU A 20 -7.00 2.55 -3.18
N VAL A 21 -5.67 2.49 -3.36
CA VAL A 21 -4.82 1.49 -2.75
C VAL A 21 -3.68 2.16 -2.01
N THR A 22 -3.62 1.90 -0.71
CA THR A 22 -2.55 2.39 0.16
C THR A 22 -1.57 1.25 0.45
N MET A 23 -0.29 1.51 0.26
CA MET A 23 0.77 0.53 0.47
C MET A 23 1.78 1.05 1.48
N SER A 24 2.08 0.25 2.49
CA SER A 24 3.18 0.53 3.41
C SER A 24 4.45 -0.13 2.89
N VAL A 25 5.48 0.68 2.67
CA VAL A 25 6.78 0.24 2.13
C VAL A 25 7.94 0.75 2.97
N ALA A 26 9.02 -0.02 3.03
CA ALA A 26 10.21 0.38 3.79
C ALA A 26 10.92 1.62 3.20
N HIS A 27 10.93 1.72 1.86
CA HIS A 27 11.61 2.78 1.13
C HIS A 27 10.68 3.41 0.09
N GLY A 28 9.91 4.40 0.54
CA GLY A 28 8.84 5.05 -0.22
C GLY A 28 9.24 5.48 -1.63
N ALA A 29 10.30 6.27 -1.75
CA ALA A 29 10.69 6.86 -3.04
C ALA A 29 11.13 5.78 -4.06
N SER A 30 11.88 4.76 -3.63
CA SER A 30 12.35 3.69 -4.52
C SER A 30 11.23 2.72 -4.89
N ALA A 31 10.17 2.62 -4.08
CA ALA A 31 9.04 1.74 -4.34
C ALA A 31 8.10 2.24 -5.44
N ILE A 32 8.08 3.55 -5.75
CA ILE A 32 7.15 4.14 -6.73
C ILE A 32 7.28 3.49 -8.11
N SER A 33 8.49 3.40 -8.67
CA SER A 33 8.69 2.85 -10.02
C SER A 33 8.36 1.35 -10.13
N PRO A 34 8.85 0.46 -9.23
CA PRO A 34 8.47 -0.95 -9.24
C PRO A 34 6.95 -1.18 -9.10
N VAL A 35 6.28 -0.42 -8.22
CA VAL A 35 4.83 -0.51 -8.04
C VAL A 35 4.10 -0.10 -9.32
N ALA A 36 4.46 1.05 -9.91
CA ALA A 36 3.84 1.52 -11.14
C ALA A 36 3.98 0.51 -12.29
N VAL A 37 5.17 -0.08 -12.46
CA VAL A 37 5.44 -1.11 -13.48
C VAL A 37 4.61 -2.36 -13.21
N ALA A 38 4.60 -2.87 -11.98
CA ALA A 38 3.85 -4.08 -11.64
C ALA A 38 2.33 -3.93 -11.85
N LEU A 39 1.79 -2.75 -11.56
CA LEU A 39 0.38 -2.44 -11.82
C LEU A 39 0.09 -2.36 -13.33
N ALA A 40 0.99 -1.73 -14.11
CA ALA A 40 0.86 -1.65 -15.56
C ALA A 40 0.95 -3.03 -16.23
N ASP A 41 1.88 -3.88 -15.80
CA ASP A 41 2.03 -5.26 -16.29
C ASP A 41 0.80 -6.12 -15.98
N ALA A 42 0.10 -5.82 -14.89
CA ALA A 42 -1.18 -6.43 -14.55
C ALA A 42 -2.38 -5.82 -15.30
N GLY A 43 -2.16 -4.86 -16.20
CA GLY A 43 -3.21 -4.20 -16.97
C GLY A 43 -4.06 -3.21 -16.16
N LEU A 44 -3.56 -2.75 -15.01
CA LEU A 44 -4.27 -1.82 -14.13
C LEU A 44 -3.87 -0.38 -14.48
N ALA A 45 -4.84 0.41 -14.93
CA ALA A 45 -4.64 1.84 -15.14
C ALA A 45 -4.51 2.55 -13.79
N VAL A 46 -3.46 3.35 -13.62
CA VAL A 46 -3.23 4.13 -12.40
C VAL A 46 -3.37 5.61 -12.75
N GLU A 47 -4.31 6.29 -12.09
CA GLU A 47 -4.54 7.72 -12.30
C GLU A 47 -3.45 8.59 -11.65
N GLY A 48 -2.91 8.14 -10.52
CA GLY A 48 -1.81 8.81 -9.83
C GLY A 48 -1.20 7.93 -8.75
N LEU A 49 0.09 8.16 -8.50
CA LEU A 49 0.79 7.60 -7.33
C LEU A 49 1.27 8.78 -6.49
N THR A 50 0.95 8.76 -5.20
CA THR A 50 1.45 9.73 -4.23
C THR A 50 2.28 9.02 -3.18
N LEU A 51 3.26 9.75 -2.64
CA LEU A 51 4.05 9.30 -1.50
C LEU A 51 3.81 10.26 -0.34
N ARG A 52 3.52 9.68 0.82
CA ARG A 52 3.37 10.42 2.07
C ARG A 52 4.15 9.73 3.19
N PRO A 53 4.72 10.47 4.15
CA PRO A 53 5.17 9.89 5.40
C PRO A 53 4.02 9.17 6.11
N PRO A 54 4.29 8.07 6.84
CA PRO A 54 3.26 7.40 7.63
C PRO A 54 2.74 8.35 8.73
N THR A 55 1.45 8.24 9.04
CA THR A 55 0.83 8.94 10.17
C THR A 55 1.14 8.23 11.48
N LEU A 56 0.80 8.90 12.59
CA LEU A 56 0.83 8.28 13.91
C LEU A 56 -0.06 7.03 13.97
N ASP A 57 -1.24 7.06 13.37
CA ASP A 57 -2.16 5.94 13.33
C ASP A 57 -1.56 4.76 12.53
N ASP A 58 -0.92 5.06 11.39
CA ASP A 58 -0.24 4.06 10.57
C ASP A 58 0.86 3.33 11.36
N VAL A 59 1.71 4.07 12.09
CA VAL A 59 2.78 3.46 12.90
C VAL A 59 2.23 2.80 14.17
N PHE A 60 1.17 3.34 14.77
CA PHE A 60 0.52 2.72 15.92
C PHE A 60 -0.10 1.38 15.52
N LEU A 61 -0.83 1.32 14.40
CA LEU A 61 -1.38 0.10 13.84
C LEU A 61 -0.28 -0.90 13.48
N HIS A 62 0.84 -0.43 12.92
CA HIS A 62 2.00 -1.26 12.63
C HIS A 62 2.61 -1.88 13.90
N MET A 63 2.82 -1.09 14.96
CA MET A 63 3.41 -1.54 16.22
C MET A 63 2.47 -2.43 17.05
N THR A 64 1.15 -2.25 16.91
CA THR A 64 0.14 -2.96 17.71
C THR A 64 -0.48 -4.18 17.01
N GLY A 65 -0.12 -4.44 15.75
CA GLY A 65 -0.60 -5.60 15.01
C GLY A 65 -2.01 -5.45 14.41
N GLY A 66 -2.47 -4.21 14.18
CA GLY A 66 -3.53 -3.90 13.22
C GLY A 66 -4.94 -4.45 13.47
N ARG A 67 -5.38 -4.65 14.72
CA ARG A 67 -6.74 -5.17 15.04
C ARG A 67 -7.71 -4.10 15.55
N MET A 68 -8.00 -3.07 14.76
CA MET A 68 -8.99 -2.04 15.16
C MET A 68 -9.98 -1.62 14.06
N GLN A 69 -10.06 -2.28 12.91
CA GLN A 69 -10.99 -1.89 11.82
C GLN A 69 -12.21 -2.82 11.63
N GLU A 70 -12.42 -3.85 12.46
CA GLU A 70 -13.60 -4.73 12.34
C GLU A 70 -14.83 -4.29 13.15
N ASP A 71 -14.70 -3.35 14.11
CA ASP A 71 -15.81 -2.94 15.01
C ASP A 71 -16.17 -1.45 14.89
N ALA A 72 -16.48 -0.99 13.67
CA ALA A 72 -17.27 0.23 13.48
C ALA A 72 -18.57 -0.12 12.75
N ALA A 73 -19.49 -0.74 13.50
CA ALA A 73 -20.88 -0.97 13.14
C ALA A 73 -21.80 0.01 13.88
#